data_AF-A0A822YBI1-F1
#
_entry.id   AF-A0A822YBI1-F1
#
_cell.length_a   1.000
_cell.length_b   1.000
_cell.length_c   1.000
_cell.angle_alpha   90.00
_cell.angle_beta   90.00
_cell.angle_gamma   90.00
#
_symmetry.space_group_name_H-M   'P 1'
#
loop_
_entity.id
_entity.type
_entity.pdbx_description
1 polymer ?
#
loop_
_entity_poly.entity_id
_entity_poly.type
_entity_poly.pdbx_seq_one_letter_code
_entity_poly.pdbx_strand_id
1 'polypeptide(L)'
;MSYDDVEIEDMEWNEEIQAFTYPCPCGDLFQITKEELRLGEEIARCPSCSLYITVIYNMEDFMGEPDRNIKKNLEPSKQQSVTVA
;
A
#
# COMPACT_ATOMS: atom_id res chain seq x y z
N MET A 1 0.26 -11.96 -13.71
CA MET A 1 0.61 -12.47 -12.37
C MET A 1 1.08 -11.25 -11.62
N SER A 2 0.38 -10.82 -10.56
CA SER A 2 0.86 -9.75 -9.67
C SER A 2 2.19 -10.18 -9.04
N TYR A 3 3.12 -9.23 -8.89
CA TYR A 3 4.45 -9.54 -8.35
C TYR A 3 4.37 -9.88 -6.86
N ASP A 4 3.66 -9.06 -6.09
CA ASP A 4 3.41 -9.23 -4.65
C ASP A 4 2.08 -8.56 -4.26
N ASP A 5 1.50 -9.02 -3.16
CA ASP A 5 0.44 -8.34 -2.42
C ASP A 5 1.07 -7.50 -1.29
N VAL A 6 0.67 -6.24 -1.20
CA VAL A 6 1.22 -5.27 -0.25
C VAL A 6 0.07 -4.55 0.45
N GLU A 7 0.13 -4.47 1.78
CA GLU A 7 -0.88 -3.75 2.55
C GLU A 7 -0.72 -2.24 2.36
N ILE A 8 -1.84 -1.51 2.26
CA ILE A 8 -1.81 -0.05 2.09
C ILE A 8 -1.10 0.67 3.26
N GLU A 9 -1.04 0.05 4.43
CA GLU A 9 -0.34 0.56 5.62
C GLU A 9 1.20 0.52 5.48
N ASP A 10 1.74 -0.34 4.61
CA ASP A 10 3.17 -0.43 4.29
C ASP A 10 3.58 0.52 3.16
N MET A 11 2.63 1.19 2.50
CA MET A 11 2.92 2.16 1.45
C MET A 11 3.11 3.57 2.02
N GLU A 12 3.97 4.36 1.38
CA GLU A 12 4.24 5.74 1.76
C GLU A 12 3.33 6.69 0.99
N TRP A 13 2.54 7.50 1.71
CA TRP A 13 1.69 8.52 1.10
C TRP A 13 2.52 9.71 0.61
N ASN A 14 2.47 9.99 -0.69
CA ASN A 14 3.08 11.17 -1.27
C ASN A 14 2.00 12.23 -1.58
N GLU A 15 2.01 13.31 -0.79
CA GLU A 15 1.07 14.42 -0.90
C GLU A 15 1.24 15.27 -2.16
N GLU A 16 2.42 15.30 -2.78
CA GLU A 16 2.67 16.07 -4.00
C GLU A 16 1.95 15.49 -5.22
N ILE A 17 1.86 14.16 -5.28
CA ILE A 17 1.22 13.42 -6.38
C ILE A 17 -0.11 12.77 -5.97
N GLN A 18 -0.51 12.91 -4.70
CA GLN A 18 -1.71 12.30 -4.12
C GLN A 18 -1.80 10.78 -4.36
N ALA A 19 -0.68 10.09 -4.21
CA ALA A 19 -0.55 8.67 -4.47
C ALA A 19 0.24 7.96 -3.37
N PHE A 20 -0.11 6.70 -3.13
CA PHE A 20 0.66 5.78 -2.31
C PHE A 20 1.80 5.20 -3.12
N THR A 21 2.99 5.21 -2.53
CA THR A 21 4.23 4.80 -3.18
C THR A 21 4.87 3.63 -2.45
N TYR A 22 5.49 2.71 -3.19
CA TYR A 22 6.16 1.54 -2.61
C TYR A 22 7.43 1.19 -3.40
N PRO A 23 8.55 0.81 -2.72
CA PRO A 23 9.82 0.52 -3.39
C PRO A 23 9.70 -0.62 -4.41
N CYS A 24 10.10 -0.35 -5.65
CA CYS A 24 10.16 -1.35 -6.71
C CYS A 24 11.58 -1.93 -6.85
N PRO A 25 11.75 -3.24 -7.06
CA PRO A 25 13.06 -3.86 -7.27
C PRO A 25 13.83 -3.36 -8.49
N CYS A 26 13.20 -2.60 -9.41
CA CYS A 26 13.90 -1.97 -10.53
C CYS A 26 14.63 -0.66 -10.15
N GLY A 27 14.41 -0.14 -8.94
CA GLY A 27 14.99 1.12 -8.46
C GLY A 27 14.06 2.33 -8.51
N ASP A 28 12.84 2.18 -9.01
CA ASP A 28 11.77 3.19 -8.98
C ASP A 28 10.73 2.88 -7.90
N LEU A 29 9.61 3.60 -7.90
CA LEU A 29 8.49 3.39 -6.99
C LEU A 29 7.25 2.91 -7.76
N PHE A 30 6.54 1.94 -7.19
CA PHE A 30 5.14 1.70 -7.54
C PHE A 30 4.31 2.88 -7.06
N GLN A 31 3.28 3.24 -7.81
CA GLN A 31 2.39 4.35 -7.47
C GLN A 31 0.93 3.98 -7.74
N ILE A 32 0.04 4.37 -6.83
CA ILE A 32 -1.42 4.26 -6.98
C ILE A 32 -2.12 5.45 -6.33
N THR A 33 -3.06 6.07 -7.03
CA THR A 33 -3.75 7.25 -6.50
C THR A 33 -4.85 6.88 -5.51
N LYS A 34 -5.17 7.81 -4.60
CA LYS A 34 -6.30 7.63 -3.69
C LYS A 34 -7.64 7.53 -4.43
N GLU A 35 -7.76 8.18 -5.59
CA GLU A 35 -8.95 8.12 -6.43
C GLU A 35 -9.12 6.73 -7.07
N GLU A 36 -8.03 6.11 -7.53
CA GLU A 36 -8.04 4.72 -8.01
C GLU A 36 -8.51 3.75 -6.91
N LEU A 37 -7.97 3.87 -5.69
CA LEU A 37 -8.40 3.06 -4.55
C LEU A 37 -9.89 3.29 -4.21
N ARG A 38 -10.40 4.51 -4.34
CA ARG A 38 -11.83 4.79 -4.13
C ARG A 38 -12.72 4.18 -5.21
N LEU A 39 -12.21 4.02 -6.42
CA LEU A 39 -12.92 3.40 -7.55
C LEU A 39 -12.88 1.85 -7.49
N GLY A 40 -12.11 1.27 -6.56
CA GLY A 40 -11.92 -0.18 -6.50
C GLY A 40 -10.68 -0.67 -7.25
N GLU A 41 -9.80 0.23 -7.71
CA GLU A 41 -8.57 -0.16 -8.39
C GLU A 41 -7.45 -0.35 -7.36
N GLU A 42 -6.95 -1.58 -7.28
CA GLU A 42 -5.95 -2.05 -6.32
C GLU A 42 -4.58 -2.31 -6.96
N ILE A 43 -4.37 -1.87 -8.21
CA ILE A 43 -3.17 -2.22 -8.98
C ILE A 43 -2.21 -1.04 -8.99
N ALA A 44 -1.17 -1.09 -8.15
CA ALA A 44 -0.11 -0.09 -8.18
C ALA A 44 0.89 -0.43 -9.29
N ARG A 45 1.19 0.56 -10.14
CA ARG A 45 2.01 0.38 -11.35
C ARG A 45 3.33 1.11 -11.20
N CYS A 46 4.42 0.49 -11.67
CA CYS A 46 5.72 1.15 -11.71
C CYS A 46 5.95 1.74 -13.12
N PRO A 47 6.30 3.04 -13.23
CA PRO A 47 6.52 3.68 -14.54
C PRO A 47 7.72 3.11 -15.31
N SER A 48 8.68 2.49 -14.62
CA SER A 48 9.94 2.05 -15.23
C SER A 48 10.01 0.58 -15.60
N CYS A 49 9.24 -0.31 -14.96
CA CYS A 49 9.43 -1.76 -15.16
C CYS A 49 8.21 -2.52 -15.64
N SER A 50 7.08 -1.87 -15.96
CA SER A 50 5.81 -2.52 -16.35
C SER A 50 5.27 -3.55 -15.34
N LEU A 51 5.94 -3.70 -14.19
CA LEU A 51 5.48 -4.53 -13.09
C LEU A 51 4.32 -3.84 -12.37
N TYR A 52 3.59 -4.66 -11.64
CA TYR A 52 2.49 -4.21 -10.81
C TYR A 52 2.36 -5.09 -9.57
N ILE A 53 1.99 -4.44 -8.48
CA ILE A 53 1.66 -5.09 -7.20
C ILE A 53 0.17 -4.89 -6.91
N THR A 54 -0.39 -5.81 -6.12
CA THR A 54 -1.77 -5.73 -5.66
C THR A 54 -1.79 -5.10 -4.28
N VAL A 55 -2.50 -3.99 -4.13
CA VAL A 55 -2.59 -3.23 -2.90
C VAL A 55 -3.79 -3.73 -2.09
N ILE A 56 -3.53 -4.30 -0.93
CA ILE A 56 -4.56 -4.79 -0.02
C ILE A 56 -5.03 -3.62 0.84
N TYR A 57 -6.28 -3.22 0.68
CA TYR A 57 -6.89 -2.12 1.43
C TYR A 57 -8.35 -2.41 1.75
N ASN A 58 -8.86 -1.72 2.77
CA ASN A 58 -10.29 -1.73 3.08
C ASN A 58 -10.96 -0.55 2.39
N MET A 59 -11.94 -0.83 1.52
CA MET A 59 -12.70 0.21 0.81
C MET A 59 -13.39 1.19 1.79
N GLU A 60 -13.76 0.71 2.98
CA GLU A 60 -14.35 1.51 4.06
C GLU A 60 -13.43 2.64 4.56
N ASP A 61 -12.10 2.44 4.52
CA ASP A 61 -11.12 3.45 4.92
C ASP A 61 -11.12 4.67 3.96
N PHE A 62 -11.44 4.41 2.69
CA PHE A 62 -11.39 5.42 1.63
C PHE A 62 -12.75 6.03 1.28
N MET A 63 -13.84 5.32 1.58
CA MET A 63 -15.23 5.73 1.29
C MET A 63 -15.87 6.60 2.38
N GLY A 64 -15.36 6.55 3.62
CA GLY A 64 -15.68 7.46 4.73
C GLY A 64 -17.15 7.84 4.96
N GLU A 65 -17.75 7.37 6.05
CA GLU A 65 -18.76 8.12 6.83
C GLU A 65 -18.70 7.70 8.32
N PRO A 66 -19.17 8.57 9.25
CA PRO A 66 -18.39 9.05 10.39
C PRO A 66 -18.55 8.25 11.69
N ASP A 67 -17.52 8.32 12.53
CA ASP A 67 -17.56 8.10 13.99
C ASP A 67 -18.26 6.82 14.50
N ARG A 68 -17.51 5.71 14.58
CA ARG A 68 -17.67 4.76 15.68
C ARG A 68 -16.32 4.24 16.14
N ASN A 69 -15.82 4.88 17.18
CA ASN A 69 -14.92 4.33 18.18
C ASN A 69 -15.19 2.82 18.43
N ILE A 70 -14.48 1.89 17.76
CA ILE A 70 -14.25 0.53 18.24
C ILE A 70 -12.82 0.09 17.89
N LYS A 71 -12.04 -0.02 18.96
CA LYS A 71 -10.75 -0.68 19.10
C LYS A 71 -10.66 -2.01 18.35
N LYS A 72 -9.66 -2.16 17.49
CA LYS A 72 -8.89 -3.39 17.22
C LYS A 72 -7.48 -2.91 16.85
N ASN A 73 -6.52 -2.83 17.77
CA ASN A 73 -5.62 -3.93 18.10
C ASN A 73 -5.44 -4.89 16.92
N LEU A 74 -4.43 -4.64 16.10
CA LEU A 74 -3.57 -5.70 15.61
C LEU A 74 -2.13 -5.20 15.64
N GLU A 75 -1.25 -6.08 16.08
CA GLU A 75 0.06 -5.80 16.61
C GLU A 75 1.10 -5.64 15.49
N PRO A 76 2.24 -4.97 15.74
CA PRO A 76 3.38 -4.97 14.84
C PRO A 76 4.00 -6.38 14.78
N SER A 77 3.51 -7.21 13.85
CA SER A 77 4.24 -8.34 13.30
C SER A 77 5.14 -7.81 12.17
N LYS A 78 6.40 -8.17 12.00
CA LYS A 78 7.22 -9.21 12.63
C LYS A 78 8.67 -9.00 12.18
N GLN A 79 9.57 -8.99 13.15
CA GLN A 79 10.91 -9.57 13.15
C GLN A 79 11.72 -9.56 11.84
N GLN A 80 12.83 -8.82 11.85
CA GLN A 80 14.07 -9.31 11.25
C GLN A 80 15.17 -9.39 12.29
N SER A 81 15.12 -10.50 13.05
CA SER A 81 16.29 -11.05 13.72
C SER A 81 17.21 -11.65 12.66
N VAL A 82 18.41 -11.11 12.49
CA VAL A 82 19.54 -11.88 11.97
C VAL A 82 20.73 -11.67 12.88
N THR A 83 21.05 -12.72 13.63
CA THR A 83 22.28 -12.86 14.41
C THR A 83 23.44 -13.15 13.45
N VAL A 84 24.50 -12.34 13.48
CA VAL A 84 25.86 -12.77 13.10
C VAL A 84 26.88 -12.03 13.96
N ALA A 85 27.46 -12.72 14.94
CA ALA A 85 28.87 -12.68 15.34
C ALA A 85 29.14 -13.78 16.37
#